data_AF-A0A6B1A886-F1
#
_entry.id   AF-A0A6B1A886-F1
#
_cell.length_a   1.000
_cell.length_b   1.000
_cell.length_c   1.000
_cell.angle_alpha   90.00
_cell.angle_beta   90.00
_cell.angle_gamma   90.00
#
_symmetry.space_group_name_H-M   'P 1'
#
loop_
_entity.id
_entity.type
_entity.pdbx_description
1 polymer ?
#
loop_
_entity_poly.entity_id
_entity_poly.type
_entity_poly.pdbx_seq_one_letter_code
_entity_poly.pdbx_strand_id
1 'polypeptide(L)'
;MHSRYDIIRRNTLKARTLIVKATAAAGSGHPGGSFSMAEILGCLFYKHMRYDAANPCWEGRDRLVLSKGHAAPGLFSHLAISGFIPESEVETLRSLGSRLQGHPDMKCPGVEFCGGSLGTGLSYSVGMALSARMDGLDSRIYTVIGDGESDEGQIWEATMAAAKFKLDNLTVILDRNYVQQDSYTEGVMPLDAAATGPNPNPVAARNDPTLWRTSDKWRAFGWHVIEVDGHRIEQIDSAIRGAKQVSGRPSIIIARTVKGKGVRHMEDNPQWHGKAPSPEMVPIILDELKSQAAVAPSIIAGDMTRLDLEVKRCDGAGPDYIHMDVMDGIFVPTVTFGYEKIRELRPLTDIPFDSHLMISQPARHVKKYAEAGSDIITVHAEVCSVSEFGEIHDYLKGVDVGVGVAVNPQTPIPPWLKEFVPTLDQFIVMSVVPGRSGQKYIYESHQKTRTIIQSLNEHGFGGVVEADGGVNILNVADCFDDGARVFVGGSSMVGQPDMKQAIDDIRGRISYARQRMLLHRAHSLGGSKLVHDWIALHVVGEQSDTLNKIARESNLL
;
A
#
# COMPACT_ATOMS: atom_id res chain seq x y z
N MET A 1 15.77 -9.58 -7.34
CA MET A 1 14.31 -9.75 -7.49
C MET A 1 13.71 -8.38 -7.69
N HIS A 2 12.87 -8.17 -8.70
CA HIS A 2 12.16 -6.92 -8.92
C HIS A 2 10.72 -7.07 -8.38
N SER A 3 10.48 -6.98 -7.07
CA SER A 3 9.14 -7.30 -6.53
C SER A 3 7.96 -6.62 -7.24
N ARG A 4 6.94 -7.44 -7.45
CA ARG A 4 5.59 -7.12 -7.96
C ARG A 4 4.87 -6.12 -7.07
N TYR A 5 3.99 -5.29 -7.64
CA TYR A 5 3.10 -4.39 -6.90
C TYR A 5 2.33 -5.14 -5.79
N ASP A 6 1.75 -6.29 -6.10
CA ASP A 6 0.98 -7.10 -5.15
C ASP A 6 1.82 -7.67 -4.01
N ILE A 7 3.08 -8.02 -4.28
CA ILE A 7 4.00 -8.49 -3.22
C ILE A 7 4.29 -7.34 -2.26
N ILE A 8 4.56 -6.14 -2.77
CA ILE A 8 4.76 -4.95 -1.92
C ILE A 8 3.51 -4.72 -1.08
N ARG A 9 2.33 -4.64 -1.71
CA ARG A 9 1.05 -4.41 -1.01
C ARG A 9 0.77 -5.46 0.07
N ARG A 10 0.93 -6.75 -0.25
CA ARG A 10 0.73 -7.87 0.68
C ARG A 10 1.72 -7.81 1.84
N ASN A 11 3.00 -7.60 1.56
CA ASN A 11 4.02 -7.58 2.58
C ASN A 11 3.95 -6.33 3.46
N THR A 12 3.53 -5.18 2.92
CA THR A 12 3.23 -3.97 3.70
C THR A 12 2.08 -4.22 4.68
N LEU A 13 1.01 -4.90 4.25
CA LEU A 13 -0.09 -5.31 5.15
C LEU A 13 0.41 -6.28 6.24
N LYS A 14 1.24 -7.26 5.85
CA LYS A 14 1.88 -8.20 6.78
C LYS A 14 2.78 -7.47 7.78
N ALA A 15 3.55 -6.48 7.34
CA ALA A 15 4.41 -5.67 8.20
C ALA A 15 3.58 -4.91 9.23
N ARG A 16 2.46 -4.26 8.83
CA ARG A 16 1.52 -3.64 9.78
C ARG A 16 0.98 -4.63 10.82
N THR A 17 0.68 -5.85 10.40
CA THR A 17 0.26 -6.93 11.31
C THR A 17 1.36 -7.27 12.33
N LEU A 18 2.60 -7.42 11.88
CA LEU A 18 3.75 -7.69 12.77
C LEU A 18 4.04 -6.52 13.72
N ILE A 19 3.90 -5.27 13.27
CA ILE A 19 4.05 -4.08 14.13
C ILE A 19 3.01 -4.08 15.26
N VAL A 20 1.75 -4.41 14.97
CA VAL A 20 0.70 -4.50 16.01
C VAL A 20 1.04 -5.57 17.03
N LYS A 21 1.43 -6.76 16.58
CA LYS A 21 1.86 -7.85 17.47
C LYS A 21 3.06 -7.47 18.34
N ALA A 22 4.09 -6.91 17.72
CA ALA A 22 5.32 -6.50 18.40
C ALA A 22 5.06 -5.43 19.47
N THR A 23 4.34 -4.37 19.12
CA THR A 23 4.06 -3.26 20.04
C THR A 23 3.08 -3.65 21.15
N ALA A 24 2.09 -4.50 20.86
CA ALA A 24 1.18 -5.05 21.86
C ALA A 24 1.91 -5.98 22.85
N ALA A 25 2.73 -6.91 22.34
CA ALA A 25 3.50 -7.84 23.18
C ALA A 25 4.46 -7.10 24.12
N ALA A 26 5.10 -6.03 23.62
CA ALA A 26 5.97 -5.18 24.42
C ALA A 26 5.22 -4.26 25.40
N GLY A 27 3.90 -4.06 25.24
CA GLY A 27 3.15 -3.01 25.92
C GLY A 27 3.71 -1.59 25.67
N SER A 28 4.50 -1.42 24.60
CA SER A 28 5.34 -0.26 24.37
C SER A 28 5.78 -0.18 22.90
N GLY A 29 6.00 1.03 22.36
CA GLY A 29 6.55 1.22 21.01
C GLY A 29 5.83 2.30 20.22
N HIS A 30 6.24 2.49 18.96
CA HIS A 30 5.80 3.61 18.12
C HIS A 30 5.08 3.11 16.84
N PRO A 31 3.83 2.61 16.95
CA PRO A 31 3.12 2.08 15.78
C PRO A 31 2.82 3.16 14.74
N GLY A 32 2.42 4.38 15.16
CA GLY A 32 2.03 5.44 14.21
C GLY A 32 3.14 5.84 13.23
N GLY A 33 4.37 6.03 13.74
CA GLY A 33 5.55 6.32 12.92
C GLY A 33 6.06 5.12 12.12
N SER A 34 5.69 3.90 12.52
CA SER A 34 6.04 2.66 11.80
C SER A 34 5.08 2.38 10.64
N PHE A 35 3.79 2.70 10.82
CA PHE A 35 2.73 2.51 9.83
C PHE A 35 2.82 3.49 8.65
N SER A 36 3.27 4.72 8.92
CA SER A 36 3.38 5.79 7.92
C SER A 36 4.41 5.46 6.83
N MET A 37 5.49 4.76 7.18
CA MET A 37 6.57 4.39 6.25
C MET A 37 6.46 2.95 5.71
N ALA A 38 5.33 2.27 5.87
CA ALA A 38 5.22 0.87 5.53
C ALA A 38 5.32 0.61 4.01
N GLU A 39 4.75 1.48 3.17
CA GLU A 39 4.92 1.40 1.72
C GLU A 39 6.35 1.79 1.27
N ILE A 40 6.97 2.77 1.95
CA ILE A 40 8.35 3.20 1.71
C ILE A 40 9.32 2.03 1.91
N LEU A 41 9.24 1.38 3.09
CA LEU A 41 10.05 0.21 3.40
C LEU A 41 9.69 -0.98 2.49
N GLY A 42 8.42 -1.14 2.13
CA GLY A 42 8.00 -2.17 1.19
C GLY A 42 8.68 -2.03 -0.18
N CYS A 43 8.71 -0.83 -0.75
CA CYS A 43 9.39 -0.58 -2.02
C CYS A 43 10.90 -0.83 -1.91
N LEU A 44 11.53 -0.41 -0.81
CA LEU A 44 12.96 -0.62 -0.59
C LEU A 44 13.32 -2.11 -0.45
N PHE A 45 12.71 -2.82 0.50
CA PHE A 45 13.06 -4.21 0.82
C PHE A 45 12.65 -5.20 -0.25
N TYR A 46 11.52 -4.99 -0.90
CA TYR A 46 10.99 -6.00 -1.82
C TYR A 46 11.44 -5.74 -3.26
N LYS A 47 11.71 -4.48 -3.65
CA LYS A 47 12.01 -4.14 -5.05
C LYS A 47 13.36 -3.49 -5.32
N HIS A 48 13.81 -2.56 -4.48
CA HIS A 48 14.91 -1.68 -4.88
C HIS A 48 16.27 -1.94 -4.26
N MET A 49 16.33 -2.45 -3.03
CA MET A 49 17.59 -2.73 -2.35
C MET A 49 18.15 -4.08 -2.81
N ARG A 50 19.44 -4.10 -3.10
CA ARG A 50 20.22 -5.33 -3.28
C ARG A 50 20.75 -5.76 -1.93
N TYR A 51 20.30 -6.91 -1.42
CA TYR A 51 20.83 -7.52 -0.21
C TYR A 51 20.70 -9.04 -0.28
N ASP A 52 21.41 -9.70 0.64
CA ASP A 52 21.25 -11.13 0.92
C ASP A 52 20.98 -11.27 2.42
N ALA A 53 19.78 -11.72 2.79
CA ALA A 53 19.38 -11.88 4.18
C ALA A 53 20.16 -13.02 4.87
N ALA A 54 20.63 -14.02 4.10
CA ALA A 54 21.50 -15.08 4.61
C ALA A 54 22.95 -14.61 4.81
N ASN A 55 23.33 -13.51 4.15
CA ASN A 55 24.63 -12.85 4.31
C ASN A 55 24.47 -11.35 4.63
N PRO A 56 24.01 -11.00 5.85
CA PRO A 56 23.77 -9.59 6.24
C PRO A 56 25.04 -8.73 6.24
N CYS A 57 26.21 -9.37 6.25
CA CYS A 57 27.52 -8.71 6.21
C CYS A 57 28.08 -8.55 4.78
N TRP A 58 27.32 -8.87 3.73
CA TRP A 58 27.75 -8.65 2.34
C TRP A 58 28.16 -7.19 2.13
N GLU A 59 29.42 -6.96 1.79
CA GLU A 59 30.03 -5.64 1.71
C GLU A 59 29.37 -4.73 0.64
N GLY A 60 29.16 -5.28 -0.55
CA GLY A 60 28.62 -4.56 -1.72
C GLY A 60 27.10 -4.40 -1.76
N ARG A 61 26.39 -4.76 -0.69
CA ARG A 61 24.92 -4.61 -0.65
C ARG A 61 24.50 -3.14 -0.53
N ASP A 62 23.26 -2.86 -0.88
CA ASP A 62 22.63 -1.58 -0.55
C ASP A 62 22.32 -1.51 0.95
N ARG A 63 22.33 -0.30 1.51
CA ARG A 63 22.21 -0.08 2.95
C ARG A 63 21.05 0.84 3.28
N LEU A 64 20.34 0.56 4.36
CA LEU A 64 19.23 1.37 4.85
C LEU A 64 19.52 1.87 6.27
N VAL A 65 19.54 3.18 6.44
CA VAL A 65 19.61 3.83 7.75
C VAL A 65 18.21 4.34 8.12
N LEU A 66 17.65 3.80 9.19
CA LEU A 66 16.44 4.36 9.80
C LEU A 66 16.84 5.44 10.80
N SER A 67 16.90 6.70 10.35
CA SER A 67 17.29 7.85 11.19
C SER A 67 16.23 8.19 12.23
N LYS A 68 14.95 8.12 11.85
CA LYS A 68 13.79 8.19 12.75
C LYS A 68 13.63 6.92 13.60
N GLY A 69 14.65 6.61 14.39
CA GLY A 69 14.84 5.32 15.05
C GLY A 69 13.71 4.87 15.97
N HIS A 70 12.86 5.78 16.47
CA HIS A 70 11.70 5.39 17.29
C HIS A 70 10.75 4.44 16.53
N ALA A 71 10.71 4.53 15.19
CA ALA A 71 9.94 3.67 14.30
C ALA A 71 10.59 2.29 14.03
N ALA A 72 11.49 1.84 14.92
CA ALA A 72 12.13 0.52 14.86
C ALA A 72 11.18 -0.66 14.62
N PRO A 73 9.95 -0.72 15.20
CA PRO A 73 9.03 -1.82 14.93
C PRO A 73 8.72 -2.00 13.43
N GLY A 74 8.65 -0.90 12.67
CA GLY A 74 8.48 -0.92 11.23
C GLY A 74 9.67 -1.56 10.52
N LEU A 75 10.90 -1.17 10.87
CA LEU A 75 12.11 -1.76 10.30
C LEU A 75 12.22 -3.26 10.62
N PHE A 76 12.03 -3.66 11.88
CA PHE A 76 12.13 -5.06 12.29
C PHE A 76 11.09 -5.94 11.59
N SER A 77 9.87 -5.43 11.39
CA SER A 77 8.82 -6.17 10.67
C SER A 77 9.20 -6.43 9.21
N HIS A 78 9.84 -5.46 8.53
CA HIS A 78 10.29 -5.65 7.15
C HIS A 78 11.53 -6.55 7.07
N LEU A 79 12.46 -6.44 8.02
CA LEU A 79 13.60 -7.36 8.14
C LEU A 79 13.15 -8.81 8.35
N ALA A 80 12.14 -9.02 9.19
CA ALA A 80 11.57 -10.34 9.44
C ALA A 80 10.94 -10.95 8.18
N ILE A 81 10.09 -10.18 7.48
CA ILE A 81 9.47 -10.64 6.22
C ILE A 81 10.53 -10.89 5.12
N SER A 82 11.63 -10.14 5.14
CA SER A 82 12.74 -10.29 4.20
C SER A 82 13.70 -11.44 4.57
N GLY A 83 13.47 -12.12 5.70
CA GLY A 83 14.23 -13.30 6.12
C GLY A 83 15.49 -13.04 6.95
N PHE A 84 15.75 -11.80 7.38
CA PHE A 84 16.92 -11.49 8.24
C PHE A 84 16.76 -12.06 9.65
N ILE A 85 15.51 -12.19 10.12
CA ILE A 85 15.13 -12.75 11.42
C ILE A 85 13.81 -13.53 11.27
N PRO A 86 13.50 -14.49 12.16
CA PRO A 86 12.19 -15.13 12.19
C PRO A 86 11.05 -14.14 12.49
N GLU A 87 9.91 -14.30 11.82
CA GLU A 87 8.73 -13.43 12.04
C GLU A 87 8.19 -13.48 13.48
N SER A 88 8.34 -14.60 14.18
CA SER A 88 7.93 -14.71 15.58
C SER A 88 8.80 -13.89 16.54
N GLU A 89 10.05 -13.55 16.16
CA GLU A 89 10.97 -12.81 17.02
C GLU A 89 10.49 -11.38 17.26
N VAL A 90 9.64 -10.80 16.39
CA VAL A 90 9.10 -9.44 16.56
C VAL A 90 8.36 -9.25 17.88
N GLU A 91 7.78 -10.30 18.45
CA GLU A 91 7.07 -10.26 19.74
C GLU A 91 8.03 -10.12 20.94
N THR A 92 9.33 -10.29 20.74
CA THR A 92 10.37 -10.05 21.75
C THR A 92 10.81 -8.59 21.84
N LEU A 93 10.23 -7.70 21.03
CA LEU A 93 10.53 -6.26 21.00
C LEU A 93 10.65 -5.69 22.43
N ARG A 94 11.70 -4.92 22.68
CA ARG A 94 11.98 -4.23 23.96
C ARG A 94 12.13 -5.16 25.19
N SER A 95 12.10 -6.48 25.01
CA SER A 95 12.35 -7.43 26.09
C SER A 95 13.84 -7.50 26.45
N LEU A 96 14.13 -7.73 27.73
CA LEU A 96 15.50 -7.94 28.20
C LEU A 96 16.13 -9.14 27.47
N GLY A 97 17.32 -8.95 26.91
CA GLY A 97 18.05 -9.99 26.17
C GLY A 97 17.62 -10.14 24.70
N SER A 98 16.56 -9.46 24.25
CA SER A 98 16.20 -9.44 22.82
C SER A 98 17.22 -8.63 22.01
N ARG A 99 17.44 -8.99 20.75
CA ARG A 99 18.17 -8.12 19.80
C ARG A 99 17.30 -6.97 19.27
N LEU A 100 15.97 -7.08 19.40
CA LEU A 100 15.01 -6.09 18.93
C LEU A 100 14.80 -5.01 20.00
N GLN A 101 15.76 -4.09 20.05
CA GLN A 101 15.78 -2.98 21.00
C GLN A 101 14.71 -1.91 20.69
N GLY A 102 14.46 -1.00 21.64
CA GLY A 102 13.44 0.05 21.45
C GLY A 102 13.73 1.05 20.33
N HIS A 103 14.99 1.10 19.90
CA HIS A 103 15.53 1.80 18.73
C HIS A 103 16.44 0.81 17.97
N PRO A 104 16.78 1.03 16.68
CA PRO A 104 17.67 0.15 15.95
C PRO A 104 19.02 -0.01 16.65
N ASP A 105 19.50 -1.23 16.77
CA ASP A 105 20.80 -1.62 17.33
C ASP A 105 21.42 -2.64 16.36
N MET A 106 22.72 -2.50 16.08
CA MET A 106 23.48 -3.37 15.15
C MET A 106 23.50 -4.85 15.57
N LYS A 107 23.07 -5.19 16.79
CA LYS A 107 22.83 -6.59 17.20
C LYS A 107 21.78 -7.29 16.34
N CYS A 108 20.87 -6.55 15.71
CA CYS A 108 19.89 -7.08 14.80
C CYS A 108 20.45 -7.15 13.36
N PRO A 109 20.52 -8.34 12.73
CA PRO A 109 20.97 -8.47 11.34
C PRO A 109 20.18 -7.57 10.39
N GLY A 110 20.90 -6.88 9.51
CA GLY A 110 20.32 -5.91 8.57
C GLY A 110 20.08 -4.51 9.14
N VAL A 111 20.37 -4.26 10.42
CA VAL A 111 20.41 -2.90 10.99
C VAL A 111 21.80 -2.30 10.82
N GLU A 112 21.89 -1.17 10.12
CA GLU A 112 23.16 -0.48 9.84
C GLU A 112 23.63 0.47 10.94
N PHE A 113 22.70 0.95 11.76
CA PHE A 113 22.90 2.16 12.55
C PHE A 113 22.23 2.01 13.92
N CYS A 114 22.97 2.35 14.97
CA CYS A 114 22.41 2.49 16.32
C CYS A 114 21.63 3.81 16.41
N GLY A 115 20.31 3.73 16.21
CA GLY A 115 19.44 4.90 16.13
C GLY A 115 18.83 5.34 17.46
N GLY A 116 18.03 6.40 17.39
CA GLY A 116 17.23 6.91 18.51
C GLY A 116 17.39 8.41 18.73
N SER A 117 18.63 8.90 18.76
CA SER A 117 18.89 10.35 18.76
C SER A 117 18.58 10.92 17.37
N LEU A 118 17.53 11.71 17.25
CA LEU A 118 17.10 12.31 15.99
C LEU A 118 18.23 13.16 15.37
N GLY A 119 18.24 13.25 14.05
CA GLY A 119 19.16 14.09 13.26
C GLY A 119 20.49 13.43 12.93
N THR A 120 20.86 12.36 13.63
CA THR A 120 22.20 11.75 13.51
C THR A 120 22.34 10.72 12.38
N GLY A 121 21.25 10.04 12.00
CA GLY A 121 21.30 8.97 11.00
C GLY A 121 21.58 9.48 9.57
N LEU A 122 21.17 10.70 9.22
CA LEU A 122 21.54 11.30 7.93
C LEU A 122 23.05 11.59 7.86
N SER A 123 23.64 12.16 8.92
CA SER A 123 25.10 12.33 9.01
C SER A 123 25.84 11.01 8.89
N TYR A 124 25.35 9.96 9.54
CA TYR A 124 25.92 8.61 9.42
C TYR A 124 25.85 8.10 7.97
N SER A 125 24.71 8.30 7.31
CA SER A 125 24.49 7.91 5.91
C SER A 125 25.40 8.63 4.92
N VAL A 126 25.73 9.90 5.18
CA VAL A 126 26.74 10.67 4.42
C VAL A 126 28.11 10.00 4.51
N GLY A 127 28.52 9.58 5.71
CA GLY A 127 29.76 8.83 5.92
C GLY A 127 29.77 7.48 5.18
N MET A 128 28.67 6.73 5.24
CA MET A 128 28.54 5.46 4.51
C MET A 128 28.63 5.65 2.99
N ALA A 129 27.96 6.68 2.46
CA ALA A 129 27.97 6.98 1.03
C ALA A 129 29.37 7.40 0.54
N LEU A 130 30.10 8.17 1.35
CA LEU A 130 31.50 8.51 1.10
C LEU A 130 32.40 7.26 1.10
N SER A 131 32.29 6.40 2.12
CA SER A 131 33.08 5.17 2.22
C SER A 131 32.86 4.28 1.00
N ALA A 132 31.59 4.01 0.63
CA ALA A 132 31.28 3.19 -0.54
C ALA A 132 31.94 3.71 -1.82
N ARG A 133 31.97 5.03 -2.02
CA ARG A 133 32.66 5.63 -3.18
C ARG A 133 34.17 5.51 -3.10
N MET A 134 34.76 5.68 -1.92
CA MET A 134 36.21 5.53 -1.71
C MET A 134 36.66 4.09 -1.97
N ASP A 135 35.82 3.13 -1.62
CA ASP A 135 36.07 1.70 -1.79
C ASP A 135 35.69 1.18 -3.20
N GLY A 136 35.18 2.06 -4.08
CA GLY A 136 34.78 1.69 -5.44
C GLY A 136 33.53 0.81 -5.53
N LEU A 137 32.73 0.77 -4.46
CA LEU A 137 31.48 0.02 -4.41
C LEU A 137 30.36 0.79 -5.14
N ASP A 138 29.51 0.06 -5.85
CA ASP A 138 28.30 0.59 -6.47
C ASP A 138 27.08 0.56 -5.55
N SER A 139 27.30 0.27 -4.25
CA SER A 139 26.29 0.25 -3.19
C SER A 139 25.53 1.56 -3.08
N ARG A 140 24.21 1.46 -2.94
CA ARG A 140 23.35 2.61 -2.68
C ARG A 140 22.99 2.72 -1.21
N ILE A 141 23.00 3.94 -0.69
CA ILE A 141 22.62 4.25 0.68
C ILE A 141 21.24 4.91 0.67
N TYR A 142 20.31 4.32 1.41
CA TYR A 142 18.98 4.87 1.66
C TYR A 142 18.88 5.33 3.11
N THR A 143 18.23 6.47 3.33
CA THR A 143 18.00 7.00 4.67
C THR A 143 16.54 7.38 4.81
N VAL A 144 15.84 6.83 5.81
CA VAL A 144 14.48 7.28 6.14
C VAL A 144 14.57 8.23 7.34
N ILE A 145 14.11 9.46 7.14
CA ILE A 145 14.08 10.52 8.16
C ILE A 145 12.63 10.90 8.51
N GLY A 146 12.42 11.46 9.69
CA GLY A 146 11.14 12.05 10.10
C GLY A 146 11.05 13.55 9.83
N ASP A 147 9.83 14.09 9.85
CA ASP A 147 9.60 15.52 9.76
C ASP A 147 9.97 16.27 11.05
N GLY A 148 9.53 15.81 12.22
CA GLY A 148 10.03 16.39 13.49
C GLY A 148 11.56 16.23 13.67
N GLU A 149 12.15 15.21 13.06
CA GLU A 149 13.62 15.06 12.99
C GLU A 149 14.29 16.13 12.11
N SER A 150 13.58 16.67 11.13
CA SER A 150 14.10 17.70 10.22
C SER A 150 14.25 19.07 10.89
N ASP A 151 13.77 19.22 12.12
CA ASP A 151 14.01 20.40 12.95
C ASP A 151 15.44 20.42 13.54
N GLU A 152 16.11 19.26 13.58
CA GLU A 152 17.48 19.15 14.08
C GLU A 152 18.48 19.83 13.12
N GLY A 153 19.33 20.71 13.66
CA GLY A 153 20.39 21.38 12.88
C GLY A 153 21.32 20.40 12.16
N GLN A 154 21.54 19.23 12.77
CA GLN A 154 22.37 18.15 12.25
C GLN A 154 21.91 17.65 10.86
N ILE A 155 20.59 17.65 10.58
CA ILE A 155 20.05 17.30 9.26
C ILE A 155 20.61 18.26 8.22
N TRP A 156 20.54 19.57 8.48
CA TRP A 156 20.95 20.60 7.54
C TRP A 156 22.46 20.62 7.32
N GLU A 157 23.27 20.37 8.35
CA GLU A 157 24.71 20.15 8.19
C GLU A 157 25.02 18.97 7.26
N ALA A 158 24.35 17.83 7.46
CA ALA A 158 24.51 16.66 6.61
C ALA A 158 24.04 16.91 5.17
N THR A 159 22.95 17.68 4.98
CA THR A 159 22.48 18.04 3.64
C THR A 159 23.51 18.87 2.86
N MET A 160 24.20 19.82 3.51
CA MET A 160 25.29 20.59 2.90
C MET A 160 26.46 19.70 2.51
N ALA A 161 26.87 18.81 3.42
CA ALA A 161 27.99 17.90 3.18
C ALA A 161 27.69 16.98 1.99
N ALA A 162 26.52 16.35 1.93
CA ALA A 162 26.14 15.44 0.86
C ALA A 162 26.18 16.10 -0.53
N ALA A 163 25.70 17.34 -0.63
CA ALA A 163 25.74 18.12 -1.87
C ALA A 163 27.17 18.50 -2.24
N LYS A 164 27.98 18.97 -1.26
CA LYS A 164 29.40 19.30 -1.47
C LYS A 164 30.19 18.13 -2.04
N PHE A 165 29.93 16.92 -1.54
CA PHE A 165 30.59 15.69 -1.98
C PHE A 165 29.89 14.98 -3.15
N LYS A 166 28.81 15.56 -3.71
CA LYS A 166 28.10 15.03 -4.88
C LYS A 166 27.68 13.57 -4.70
N LEU A 167 27.08 13.23 -3.57
CA LEU A 167 26.73 11.86 -3.19
C LEU A 167 25.48 11.35 -3.92
N ASP A 168 25.58 11.09 -5.22
CA ASP A 168 24.50 10.53 -6.04
C ASP A 168 24.11 9.08 -5.69
N ASN A 169 24.98 8.37 -4.96
CA ASN A 169 24.68 7.09 -4.33
C ASN A 169 23.87 7.21 -3.01
N LEU A 170 23.49 8.42 -2.57
CA LEU A 170 22.63 8.65 -1.41
C LEU A 170 21.20 9.02 -1.84
N THR A 171 20.20 8.35 -1.27
CA THR A 171 18.79 8.76 -1.35
C THR A 171 18.13 8.81 -0.01
N VAL A 172 17.66 10.01 0.32
CA VAL A 172 16.89 10.28 1.53
C VAL A 172 15.41 10.16 1.21
N ILE A 173 14.63 9.59 2.13
CA ILE A 173 13.18 9.57 2.05
C ILE A 173 12.65 10.21 3.33
N LEU A 174 11.98 11.34 3.18
CA LEU A 174 11.32 12.02 4.29
C LEU A 174 9.91 11.46 4.43
N ASP A 175 9.64 10.82 5.57
CA ASP A 175 8.29 10.45 6.00
C ASP A 175 7.60 11.70 6.55
N ARG A 176 6.92 12.42 5.66
CA ARG A 176 6.25 13.69 5.93
C ARG A 176 4.80 13.45 6.36
N ASN A 177 4.63 13.04 7.62
CA ASN A 177 3.32 12.66 8.19
C ASN A 177 2.61 13.77 8.99
N TYR A 178 3.27 14.91 9.19
CA TYR A 178 2.78 16.13 9.85
C TYR A 178 2.63 16.04 11.37
N VAL A 179 3.17 15.00 12.02
CA VAL A 179 2.97 14.77 13.45
C VAL A 179 4.29 14.42 14.12
N GLN A 180 4.61 15.13 15.20
CA GLN A 180 5.75 14.85 16.08
C GLN A 180 5.28 14.36 17.46
N GLN A 181 6.12 14.43 18.49
CA GLN A 181 5.83 13.87 19.83
C GLN A 181 4.67 14.61 20.50
N ASP A 182 4.76 15.94 20.57
CA ASP A 182 3.81 16.74 21.34
C ASP A 182 2.52 17.06 20.57
N SER A 183 2.62 17.30 19.25
CA SER A 183 1.50 17.67 18.39
C SER A 183 1.87 17.59 16.91
N TYR A 184 1.07 18.22 16.06
CA TYR A 184 1.35 18.43 14.64
C TYR A 184 2.57 19.32 14.43
N THR A 185 3.40 19.01 13.42
CA THR A 185 4.62 19.77 13.11
C THR A 185 4.33 21.25 12.86
N GLU A 186 3.26 21.56 12.11
CA GLU A 186 2.92 22.94 11.77
C GLU A 186 2.44 23.79 12.96
N GLY A 187 2.15 23.17 14.11
CA GLY A 187 1.85 23.87 15.35
C GLY A 187 3.05 24.03 16.30
N VAL A 188 4.11 23.22 16.10
CA VAL A 188 5.28 23.17 16.99
C VAL A 188 6.48 23.86 16.34
N MET A 189 6.91 23.37 15.19
CA MET A 189 7.98 23.92 14.37
C MET A 189 7.64 23.65 12.89
N PRO A 190 7.10 24.65 12.16
CA PRO A 190 6.57 24.44 10.83
C PRO A 190 7.64 24.12 9.78
N LEU A 191 7.38 23.09 8.97
CA LEU A 191 8.21 22.79 7.81
C LEU A 191 7.64 23.36 6.51
N ASP A 192 6.32 23.47 6.43
CA ASP A 192 5.57 23.97 5.28
C ASP A 192 4.84 25.28 5.63
N ALA A 193 4.22 25.92 4.63
CA ALA A 193 3.46 27.13 4.87
C ALA A 193 2.14 26.81 5.61
N ALA A 194 1.75 27.71 6.52
CA ALA A 194 0.47 27.61 7.19
C ALA A 194 -0.69 27.84 6.22
N ALA A 195 -1.76 27.07 6.38
CA ALA A 195 -3.03 27.39 5.76
C ALA A 195 -3.62 28.66 6.40
N THR A 196 -4.12 29.60 5.59
CA THR A 196 -4.77 30.82 6.08
C THR A 196 -6.27 30.60 6.29
N GLY A 197 -6.83 31.01 7.44
CA GLY A 197 -8.27 30.95 7.70
C GLY A 197 -8.63 30.83 9.18
N PRO A 198 -9.93 30.85 9.54
CA PRO A 198 -10.39 30.86 10.95
C PRO A 198 -10.19 29.54 11.70
N ASN A 199 -9.97 28.43 10.98
CA ASN A 199 -9.65 27.11 11.54
C ASN A 199 -8.62 26.41 10.65
N PRO A 200 -7.32 26.76 10.77
CA PRO A 200 -6.30 26.19 9.90
C PRO A 200 -6.15 24.70 10.17
N ASN A 201 -6.36 23.88 9.14
CA ASN A 201 -6.10 22.45 9.22
C ASN A 201 -4.58 22.23 9.33
N PRO A 202 -4.06 21.63 10.42
CA PRO A 202 -2.62 21.47 10.64
C PRO A 202 -1.96 20.53 9.62
N VAL A 203 -2.73 19.74 8.89
CA VAL A 203 -2.26 18.87 7.81
C VAL A 203 -2.70 19.34 6.42
N ALA A 204 -3.16 20.59 6.27
CA ALA A 204 -3.62 21.14 4.99
C ALA A 204 -2.58 20.99 3.87
N ALA A 205 -1.31 21.24 4.21
CA ALA A 205 -0.19 21.10 3.28
C ALA A 205 0.01 19.66 2.80
N ARG A 206 -0.65 18.63 3.33
CA ARG A 206 -0.58 17.26 2.76
C ARG A 206 -1.13 17.22 1.34
N ASN A 207 -2.25 17.90 1.12
CA ASN A 207 -3.02 17.82 -0.13
C ASN A 207 -3.01 19.13 -0.92
N ASP A 208 -2.27 20.15 -0.45
CA ASP A 208 -2.14 21.44 -1.11
C ASP A 208 -0.68 21.74 -1.45
N PRO A 209 -0.26 21.51 -2.71
CA PRO A 209 1.09 21.79 -3.17
C PRO A 209 1.52 23.26 -3.07
N THR A 210 0.58 24.20 -3.02
CA THR A 210 0.90 25.63 -2.92
C THR A 210 1.53 26.01 -1.58
N LEU A 211 1.31 25.17 -0.57
CA LEU A 211 1.84 25.32 0.79
C LEU A 211 3.20 24.67 0.99
N TRP A 212 3.71 23.90 0.02
CA TRP A 212 4.96 23.15 0.18
C TRP A 212 6.17 24.10 0.24
N ARG A 213 6.93 24.02 1.33
CA ARG A 213 8.20 24.76 1.54
C ARG A 213 9.35 23.82 1.90
N THR A 214 9.03 22.63 2.40
CA THR A 214 10.03 21.60 2.69
C THR A 214 10.88 21.31 1.46
N SER A 215 10.26 21.15 0.29
CA SER A 215 10.99 20.87 -0.95
C SER A 215 11.90 22.01 -1.39
N ASP A 216 11.50 23.27 -1.18
CA ASP A 216 12.34 24.44 -1.49
C ASP A 216 13.59 24.49 -0.63
N LYS A 217 13.49 24.15 0.67
CA LYS A 217 14.65 24.02 1.55
C LYS A 217 15.64 23.00 0.98
N TRP A 218 15.20 21.79 0.64
CA TRP A 218 16.09 20.77 0.08
C TRP A 218 16.69 21.17 -1.28
N ARG A 219 15.90 21.79 -2.18
CA ARG A 219 16.41 22.32 -3.47
C ARG A 219 17.49 23.38 -3.24
N ALA A 220 17.32 24.27 -2.27
CA ALA A 220 18.31 25.31 -1.95
C ALA A 220 19.65 24.74 -1.49
N PHE A 221 19.67 23.55 -0.86
CA PHE A 221 20.88 22.84 -0.48
C PHE A 221 21.47 21.98 -1.63
N GLY A 222 20.95 22.09 -2.86
CA GLY A 222 21.54 21.45 -4.05
C GLY A 222 21.09 20.02 -4.31
N TRP A 223 20.00 19.57 -3.69
CA TRP A 223 19.48 18.20 -3.85
C TRP A 223 18.55 18.07 -5.05
N HIS A 224 18.49 16.88 -5.64
CA HIS A 224 17.37 16.50 -6.49
C HIS A 224 16.17 16.16 -5.59
N VAL A 225 15.02 16.76 -5.86
CA VAL A 225 13.83 16.62 -5.01
C VAL A 225 12.67 16.04 -5.81
N ILE A 226 12.10 14.95 -5.30
CA ILE A 226 10.90 14.30 -5.82
C ILE A 226 9.85 14.30 -4.72
N GLU A 227 8.59 14.56 -5.06
CA GLU A 227 7.48 14.59 -4.10
C GLU A 227 6.42 13.56 -4.53
N VAL A 228 5.94 12.76 -3.59
CA VAL A 228 4.99 11.67 -3.85
C VAL A 228 3.95 11.58 -2.73
N ASP A 229 2.79 11.01 -3.04
CA ASP A 229 1.95 10.40 -2.02
C ASP A 229 2.66 9.16 -1.47
N GLY A 230 3.01 9.20 -0.19
CA GLY A 230 3.76 8.16 0.50
C GLY A 230 2.98 6.87 0.75
N HIS A 231 1.72 6.78 0.31
CA HIS A 231 0.91 5.56 0.34
C HIS A 231 0.60 5.01 -1.06
N ARG A 232 1.18 5.60 -2.11
CA ARG A 232 1.07 5.14 -3.50
C ARG A 232 2.36 4.42 -3.88
N ILE A 233 2.32 3.08 -3.85
CA ILE A 233 3.47 2.20 -4.12
C ILE A 233 4.11 2.55 -5.47
N GLU A 234 3.28 2.78 -6.48
CA GLU A 234 3.71 3.13 -7.84
C GLU A 234 4.45 4.45 -7.91
N GLN A 235 4.03 5.46 -7.14
CA GLN A 235 4.72 6.75 -7.08
C GLN A 235 6.06 6.63 -6.35
N ILE A 236 6.11 5.88 -5.25
CA ILE A 236 7.36 5.63 -4.50
C ILE A 236 8.35 4.86 -5.38
N ASP A 237 7.89 3.80 -6.07
CA ASP A 237 8.73 3.04 -7.00
C ASP A 237 9.30 3.94 -8.10
N SER A 238 8.43 4.73 -8.76
CA SER A 238 8.81 5.67 -9.81
C SER A 238 9.83 6.70 -9.30
N ALA A 239 9.62 7.24 -8.08
CA ALA A 239 10.54 8.18 -7.45
C ALA A 239 11.90 7.55 -7.11
N ILE A 240 11.94 6.31 -6.61
CA ILE A 240 13.21 5.62 -6.34
C ILE A 240 13.95 5.31 -7.64
N ARG A 241 13.24 4.89 -8.70
CA ARG A 241 13.84 4.71 -10.04
C ARG A 241 14.41 6.02 -10.57
N GLY A 242 13.67 7.12 -10.47
CA GLY A 242 14.13 8.46 -10.85
C GLY A 242 15.37 8.88 -10.07
N ALA A 243 15.36 8.72 -8.75
CA ALA A 243 16.49 9.04 -7.87
C ALA A 243 17.76 8.24 -8.23
N LYS A 244 17.64 6.97 -8.66
CA LYS A 244 18.77 6.15 -9.12
C LYS A 244 19.40 6.64 -10.43
N GLN A 245 18.66 7.38 -11.25
CA GLN A 245 19.14 7.92 -12.53
C GLN A 245 19.85 9.27 -12.38
N VAL A 246 19.75 9.91 -11.20
CA VAL A 246 20.42 11.18 -10.92
C VAL A 246 21.90 10.95 -10.68
N SER A 247 22.73 11.77 -11.33
CA SER A 247 24.19 11.76 -11.15
C SER A 247 24.70 13.12 -10.69
N GLY A 248 25.81 13.13 -9.96
CA GLY A 248 26.51 14.33 -9.52
C GLY A 248 25.85 15.11 -8.38
N ARG A 249 24.74 14.62 -7.80
CA ARG A 249 24.07 15.18 -6.62
C ARG A 249 23.22 14.14 -5.90
N PRO A 250 23.02 14.26 -4.58
CA PRO A 250 22.12 13.39 -3.83
C PRO A 250 20.64 13.66 -4.17
N SER A 251 19.78 12.69 -3.87
CA SER A 251 18.33 12.78 -4.09
C SER A 251 17.55 12.67 -2.78
N ILE A 252 16.46 13.43 -2.66
CA ILE A 252 15.45 13.26 -1.62
C ILE A 252 14.08 13.01 -2.23
N ILE A 253 13.37 12.04 -1.66
CA ILE A 253 11.96 11.77 -1.92
C ILE A 253 11.17 12.26 -0.70
N ILE A 254 10.34 13.28 -0.86
CA ILE A 254 9.43 13.75 0.18
C ILE A 254 8.13 12.97 0.01
N ALA A 255 7.97 11.93 0.83
CA ALA A 255 6.81 11.06 0.84
C ALA A 255 5.78 11.62 1.83
N ARG A 256 4.68 12.18 1.31
CA ARG A 256 3.61 12.76 2.13
C ARG A 256 2.70 11.66 2.61
N THR A 257 2.68 11.44 3.92
CA THR A 257 2.10 10.26 4.57
C THR A 257 1.07 10.66 5.62
N VAL A 258 0.37 9.66 6.14
CA VAL A 258 -0.59 9.71 7.25
C VAL A 258 0.03 8.89 8.38
N LYS A 259 0.26 9.53 9.54
CA LYS A 259 0.77 8.80 10.71
C LYS A 259 -0.29 7.79 11.14
N GLY A 260 0.08 6.53 11.37
CA GLY A 260 -0.90 5.48 11.71
C GLY A 260 -1.71 4.92 10.54
N LYS A 261 -1.33 5.19 9.28
CA LYS A 261 -2.03 4.72 8.08
C LYS A 261 -2.49 3.27 8.15
N GLY A 262 -3.78 3.05 7.90
CA GLY A 262 -4.44 1.74 7.81
C GLY A 262 -5.35 1.40 8.99
N VAL A 263 -5.21 2.11 10.12
CA VAL A 263 -6.02 1.93 11.33
C VAL A 263 -6.63 3.28 11.73
N ARG A 264 -7.95 3.40 11.62
CA ARG A 264 -8.64 4.70 11.59
C ARG A 264 -8.42 5.55 12.84
N HIS A 265 -8.43 4.96 14.02
CA HIS A 265 -8.20 5.70 15.27
C HIS A 265 -6.74 6.11 15.48
N MET A 266 -5.80 5.49 14.75
CA MET A 266 -4.37 5.85 14.74
C MET A 266 -4.04 6.90 13.68
N GLU A 267 -4.81 6.94 12.58
CA GLU A 267 -4.62 7.89 11.48
C GLU A 267 -4.71 9.34 11.97
N ASP A 268 -3.67 10.13 11.65
CA ASP A 268 -3.57 11.55 11.99
C ASP A 268 -3.80 11.88 13.46
N ASN A 269 -3.39 10.98 14.35
CA ASN A 269 -3.59 11.14 15.78
C ASN A 269 -2.24 11.17 16.53
N PRO A 270 -1.80 12.33 17.05
CA PRO A 270 -0.56 12.44 17.83
C PRO A 270 -0.44 11.48 19.01
N GLN A 271 -1.58 11.08 19.62
CA GLN A 271 -1.59 10.14 20.74
C GLN A 271 -1.02 8.76 20.38
N TRP A 272 -1.06 8.39 19.10
CA TRP A 272 -0.54 7.10 18.60
C TRP A 272 0.89 7.18 18.10
N HIS A 273 1.60 8.28 18.39
CA HIS A 273 3.03 8.36 18.10
C HIS A 273 3.84 7.30 18.85
N GLY A 274 3.62 7.15 20.16
CA GLY A 274 4.36 6.25 21.05
C GLY A 274 3.49 5.37 21.96
N LYS A 275 2.20 5.24 21.64
CA LYS A 275 1.25 4.41 22.39
C LYS A 275 1.10 3.04 21.73
N ALA A 276 1.26 1.98 22.53
CA ALA A 276 0.97 0.62 22.10
C ALA A 276 -0.54 0.32 22.17
N PRO A 277 -1.09 -0.50 21.25
CA PRO A 277 -2.47 -0.96 21.37
C PRO A 277 -2.64 -1.90 22.56
N SER A 278 -3.79 -1.85 23.24
CA SER A 278 -4.10 -2.80 24.31
C SER A 278 -4.39 -4.19 23.74
N PRO A 279 -4.08 -5.28 24.49
CA PRO A 279 -4.28 -6.64 24.00
C PRO A 279 -5.71 -6.96 23.55
N GLU A 280 -6.73 -6.39 24.22
CA GLU A 280 -8.15 -6.57 23.86
C GLU A 280 -8.51 -5.96 22.50
N MET A 281 -7.78 -4.93 22.06
CA MET A 281 -8.02 -4.24 20.79
C MET A 281 -7.29 -4.90 19.62
N VAL A 282 -6.25 -5.69 19.88
CA VAL A 282 -5.43 -6.34 18.84
C VAL A 282 -6.28 -7.11 17.83
N PRO A 283 -7.23 -7.99 18.21
CA PRO A 283 -8.02 -8.72 17.22
C PRO A 283 -8.83 -7.80 16.31
N ILE A 284 -9.40 -6.71 16.85
CA ILE A 284 -10.19 -5.74 16.08
C ILE A 284 -9.28 -4.98 15.10
N ILE A 285 -8.10 -4.55 15.56
CA ILE A 285 -7.09 -3.87 14.71
C ILE A 285 -6.61 -4.78 13.58
N LEU A 286 -6.39 -6.08 13.85
CA LEU A 286 -5.98 -7.03 12.83
C LEU A 286 -7.07 -7.27 11.79
N ASP A 287 -8.34 -7.34 12.21
CA ASP A 287 -9.47 -7.46 11.29
C ASP A 287 -9.70 -6.16 10.50
N GLU A 288 -9.44 -5.00 11.11
CA GLU A 288 -9.40 -3.72 10.41
C GLU A 288 -8.34 -3.76 9.32
N LEU A 289 -7.09 -4.13 9.63
CA LEU A 289 -6.02 -4.22 8.63
C LEU A 289 -6.37 -5.17 7.47
N LYS A 290 -6.92 -6.36 7.75
CA LYS A 290 -7.31 -7.36 6.74
C LYS A 290 -8.51 -6.96 5.88
N SER A 291 -9.30 -5.99 6.32
CA SER A 291 -10.50 -5.52 5.63
C SER A 291 -10.28 -4.27 4.79
N GLN A 292 -9.03 -3.91 4.51
CA GLN A 292 -8.71 -2.84 3.57
C GLN A 292 -9.21 -3.17 2.16
N ALA A 293 -9.74 -2.17 1.47
CA ALA A 293 -10.39 -2.28 0.18
C ALA A 293 -9.73 -1.40 -0.87
N ALA A 294 -9.82 -1.80 -2.13
CA ALA A 294 -9.37 -1.06 -3.30
C ALA A 294 -10.53 -0.83 -4.27
N VAL A 295 -10.49 0.28 -5.01
CA VAL A 295 -11.49 0.64 -6.02
C VAL A 295 -10.81 0.74 -7.39
N ALA A 296 -11.41 0.09 -8.39
CA ALA A 296 -10.86 -0.04 -9.73
C ALA A 296 -11.90 0.38 -10.80
N PRO A 297 -11.84 1.61 -11.34
CA PRO A 297 -12.69 2.00 -12.45
C PRO A 297 -12.37 1.16 -13.69
N SER A 298 -13.41 0.62 -14.34
CA SER A 298 -13.28 -0.09 -15.61
C SER A 298 -13.48 0.86 -16.79
N ILE A 299 -12.40 1.13 -17.53
CA ILE A 299 -12.40 2.17 -18.58
C ILE A 299 -13.25 1.80 -19.80
N ILE A 300 -13.66 0.54 -19.95
CA ILE A 300 -14.55 0.14 -21.05
C ILE A 300 -15.95 0.74 -20.95
N ALA A 301 -16.32 1.28 -19.79
CA ALA A 301 -17.57 2.01 -19.60
C ALA A 301 -17.50 3.47 -20.08
N GLY A 302 -16.31 3.97 -20.45
CA GLY A 302 -16.07 5.33 -20.94
C GLY A 302 -16.12 5.45 -22.46
N ASP A 303 -15.58 6.56 -22.99
CA ASP A 303 -15.44 6.74 -24.43
C ASP A 303 -14.28 5.89 -24.98
N MET A 304 -14.63 4.74 -25.56
CA MET A 304 -13.67 3.80 -26.16
C MET A 304 -12.85 4.40 -27.31
N THR A 305 -13.28 5.51 -27.91
CA THR A 305 -12.50 6.22 -28.94
C THR A 305 -11.44 7.14 -28.33
N ARG A 306 -11.54 7.44 -27.02
CA ARG A 306 -10.71 8.39 -26.26
C ARG A 306 -10.22 7.80 -24.93
N LEU A 307 -9.77 6.55 -24.95
CA LEU A 307 -9.23 5.88 -23.76
C LEU A 307 -8.04 6.63 -23.11
N ASP A 308 -7.30 7.43 -23.90
CA ASP A 308 -6.26 8.33 -23.40
C ASP A 308 -6.81 9.36 -22.39
N LEU A 309 -8.01 9.88 -22.65
CA LEU A 309 -8.70 10.80 -21.75
C LEU A 309 -9.28 10.06 -20.55
N GLU A 310 -9.83 8.86 -20.74
CA GLU A 310 -10.37 8.09 -19.61
C GLU A 310 -9.28 7.71 -18.62
N VAL A 311 -8.10 7.31 -19.08
CA VAL A 311 -6.94 7.05 -18.21
C VAL A 311 -6.51 8.32 -17.45
N LYS A 312 -6.44 9.47 -18.12
CA LYS A 312 -6.11 10.76 -17.46
C LYS A 312 -7.17 11.19 -16.43
N ARG A 313 -8.45 10.91 -16.71
CA ARG A 313 -9.54 11.16 -15.75
C ARG A 313 -9.43 10.25 -14.55
N CYS A 314 -9.12 8.97 -14.75
CA CYS A 314 -8.83 8.05 -13.65
C CYS A 314 -7.65 8.56 -12.83
N ASP A 315 -6.54 8.95 -13.45
CA ASP A 315 -5.36 9.48 -12.76
C ASP A 315 -5.72 10.63 -11.80
N GLY A 316 -6.46 11.64 -12.30
CA GLY A 316 -6.93 12.76 -11.48
C GLY A 316 -7.99 12.42 -10.43
N ALA A 317 -8.68 11.28 -10.54
CA ALA A 317 -9.69 10.82 -9.60
C ALA A 317 -9.12 9.95 -8.46
N GLY A 318 -7.87 9.48 -8.58
CA GLY A 318 -7.16 8.74 -7.54
C GLY A 318 -7.72 7.35 -7.20
N PRO A 319 -8.06 6.47 -8.17
CA PRO A 319 -8.38 5.07 -7.90
C PRO A 319 -7.14 4.30 -7.46
N ASP A 320 -7.36 3.08 -7.00
CA ASP A 320 -6.28 2.15 -6.61
C ASP A 320 -5.72 1.42 -7.83
N TYR A 321 -6.59 1.02 -8.77
CA TYR A 321 -6.23 0.39 -10.05
C TYR A 321 -6.99 1.03 -11.20
N ILE A 322 -6.55 0.79 -12.43
CA ILE A 322 -7.37 0.98 -13.63
C ILE A 322 -7.63 -0.41 -14.22
N HIS A 323 -8.91 -0.79 -14.23
CA HIS A 323 -9.34 -2.11 -14.69
C HIS A 323 -9.54 -2.10 -16.21
N MET A 324 -8.96 -3.10 -16.87
CA MET A 324 -8.85 -3.23 -18.32
C MET A 324 -9.55 -4.50 -18.78
N ASP A 325 -10.82 -4.38 -19.15
CA ASP A 325 -11.61 -5.48 -19.69
C ASP A 325 -11.26 -5.75 -21.16
N VAL A 326 -10.48 -6.81 -21.39
CA VAL A 326 -9.99 -7.22 -22.72
C VAL A 326 -10.87 -8.35 -23.26
N MET A 327 -11.49 -8.12 -24.41
CA MET A 327 -12.45 -9.04 -25.03
C MET A 327 -12.10 -9.29 -26.50
N ASP A 328 -12.10 -10.55 -26.94
CA ASP A 328 -11.62 -10.96 -28.27
C ASP A 328 -12.71 -11.27 -29.32
N GLY A 329 -13.99 -11.18 -28.97
CA GLY A 329 -15.09 -11.55 -29.87
C GLY A 329 -15.28 -13.07 -30.05
N ILE A 330 -14.47 -13.90 -29.38
CA ILE A 330 -14.51 -15.37 -29.48
C ILE A 330 -14.98 -15.98 -28.17
N PHE A 331 -14.29 -15.70 -27.04
CA PHE A 331 -14.73 -16.18 -25.73
C PHE A 331 -15.99 -15.43 -25.27
N VAL A 332 -16.00 -14.12 -25.49
CA VAL A 332 -17.17 -13.26 -25.34
C VAL A 332 -17.52 -12.64 -26.69
N PRO A 333 -18.80 -12.38 -27.02
CA PRO A 333 -19.17 -11.90 -28.36
C PRO A 333 -18.68 -10.48 -28.71
N THR A 334 -18.33 -9.68 -27.70
CA THR A 334 -17.89 -8.29 -27.88
C THR A 334 -16.38 -8.23 -28.05
N VAL A 335 -15.90 -7.25 -28.82
CA VAL A 335 -14.47 -6.92 -28.93
C VAL A 335 -14.22 -5.58 -28.26
N THR A 336 -13.18 -5.48 -27.44
CA THR A 336 -12.73 -4.21 -26.82
C THR A 336 -11.41 -3.77 -27.43
N PHE A 337 -10.33 -3.73 -26.64
CA PHE A 337 -8.98 -3.40 -27.05
C PHE A 337 -8.01 -4.51 -26.66
N GLY A 338 -6.78 -4.49 -27.20
CA GLY A 338 -5.74 -5.45 -26.89
C GLY A 338 -4.48 -4.83 -26.30
N TYR A 339 -3.43 -5.64 -26.19
CA TYR A 339 -2.13 -5.25 -25.60
C TYR A 339 -1.48 -4.03 -26.27
N GLU A 340 -1.75 -3.76 -27.55
CA GLU A 340 -1.20 -2.57 -28.24
C GLU A 340 -1.75 -1.28 -27.65
N LYS A 341 -3.05 -1.25 -27.32
CA LYS A 341 -3.67 -0.11 -26.66
C LYS A 341 -3.16 0.05 -25.24
N ILE A 342 -2.99 -1.05 -24.49
CA ILE A 342 -2.40 -0.99 -23.14
C ILE A 342 -1.00 -0.36 -23.18
N ARG A 343 -0.17 -0.76 -24.16
CA ARG A 343 1.17 -0.20 -24.35
C ARG A 343 1.14 1.30 -24.66
N GLU A 344 0.16 1.75 -25.42
CA GLU A 344 -0.05 3.18 -25.72
C GLU A 344 -0.51 3.97 -24.48
N LEU A 345 -1.34 3.36 -23.62
CA LEU A 345 -1.88 4.00 -22.43
C LEU A 345 -0.90 4.01 -21.25
N ARG A 346 -0.01 3.01 -21.15
CA ARG A 346 0.91 2.82 -20.02
C ARG A 346 1.74 4.07 -19.68
N PRO A 347 2.29 4.85 -20.64
CA PRO A 347 3.06 6.06 -20.33
C PRO A 347 2.23 7.22 -19.77
N LEU A 348 0.89 7.14 -19.76
CA LEU A 348 0.02 8.22 -19.34
C LEU A 348 -0.20 8.28 -17.82
N THR A 349 0.12 7.20 -17.09
CA THR A 349 -0.09 7.09 -15.65
C THR A 349 0.84 6.04 -15.07
N ASP A 350 1.14 6.13 -13.78
CA ASP A 350 1.82 5.06 -13.03
C ASP A 350 0.81 4.15 -12.30
N ILE A 351 -0.50 4.48 -12.29
CA ILE A 351 -1.53 3.68 -11.59
C ILE A 351 -1.54 2.24 -12.13
N PRO A 352 -1.58 1.21 -11.26
CA PRO A 352 -1.51 -0.17 -11.73
C PRO A 352 -2.63 -0.53 -12.71
N PHE A 353 -2.26 -1.21 -13.79
CA PHE A 353 -3.21 -1.75 -14.76
C PHE A 353 -3.56 -3.19 -14.38
N ASP A 354 -4.83 -3.40 -14.06
CA ASP A 354 -5.41 -4.71 -13.85
C ASP A 354 -6.08 -5.20 -15.14
N SER A 355 -5.44 -6.13 -15.84
CA SER A 355 -5.89 -6.63 -17.13
C SER A 355 -6.69 -7.91 -16.99
N HIS A 356 -8.00 -7.78 -17.15
CA HIS A 356 -8.95 -8.88 -17.12
C HIS A 356 -9.15 -9.43 -18.54
N LEU A 357 -8.57 -10.60 -18.81
CA LEU A 357 -8.55 -11.22 -20.13
C LEU A 357 -9.74 -12.16 -20.33
N MET A 358 -10.80 -11.63 -20.91
CA MET A 358 -11.94 -12.38 -21.45
C MET A 358 -11.67 -12.82 -22.89
N ILE A 359 -10.64 -13.66 -23.09
CA ILE A 359 -10.19 -14.11 -24.41
C ILE A 359 -10.07 -15.63 -24.51
N SER A 360 -10.18 -16.18 -25.72
CA SER A 360 -10.24 -17.63 -25.98
C SER A 360 -8.92 -18.39 -25.83
N GLN A 361 -7.77 -17.73 -25.99
CA GLN A 361 -6.44 -18.38 -25.96
C GLN A 361 -5.44 -17.59 -25.11
N PRO A 362 -5.68 -17.41 -23.80
CA PRO A 362 -4.87 -16.53 -22.95
C PRO A 362 -3.38 -16.91 -22.92
N ALA A 363 -3.04 -18.21 -22.91
CA ALA A 363 -1.66 -18.69 -22.88
C ALA A 363 -0.80 -18.16 -24.06
N ARG A 364 -1.41 -17.95 -25.23
CA ARG A 364 -0.71 -17.42 -26.42
C ARG A 364 -0.44 -15.91 -26.35
N HIS A 365 -1.19 -15.18 -25.52
CA HIS A 365 -1.20 -13.73 -25.53
C HIS A 365 -0.69 -13.09 -24.24
N VAL A 366 -0.69 -13.82 -23.12
CA VAL A 366 -0.35 -13.28 -21.78
C VAL A 366 0.98 -12.52 -21.76
N LYS A 367 2.00 -13.05 -22.47
CA LYS A 367 3.31 -12.43 -22.60
C LYS A 367 3.24 -11.01 -23.17
N LYS A 368 2.41 -10.81 -24.19
CA LYS A 368 2.25 -9.51 -24.85
C LYS A 368 1.58 -8.48 -23.94
N TYR A 369 0.67 -8.92 -23.07
CA TYR A 369 0.01 -8.07 -22.07
C TYR A 369 0.99 -7.66 -20.96
N ALA A 370 1.78 -8.61 -20.45
CA ALA A 370 2.84 -8.30 -19.48
C ALA A 370 3.86 -7.30 -20.07
N GLU A 371 4.34 -7.53 -21.29
CA GLU A 371 5.26 -6.62 -22.01
C GLU A 371 4.61 -5.28 -22.39
N ALA A 372 3.28 -5.18 -22.37
CA ALA A 372 2.57 -3.91 -22.60
C ALA A 372 2.49 -3.04 -21.34
N GLY A 373 2.81 -3.59 -20.17
CA GLY A 373 2.82 -2.87 -18.89
C GLY A 373 1.60 -3.13 -17.99
N SER A 374 0.94 -4.29 -18.15
CA SER A 374 -0.04 -4.76 -17.17
C SER A 374 0.67 -5.15 -15.86
N ASP A 375 0.14 -4.71 -14.72
CA ASP A 375 0.67 -5.01 -13.39
C ASP A 375 0.04 -6.26 -12.79
N ILE A 376 -1.22 -6.52 -13.14
CA ILE A 376 -1.99 -7.71 -12.78
C ILE A 376 -2.62 -8.24 -14.07
N ILE A 377 -2.56 -9.55 -14.28
CA ILE A 377 -3.25 -10.21 -15.39
C ILE A 377 -4.13 -11.32 -14.83
N THR A 378 -5.43 -11.20 -15.09
CA THR A 378 -6.44 -12.19 -14.71
C THR A 378 -6.96 -12.91 -15.94
N VAL A 379 -6.98 -14.25 -15.92
CA VAL A 379 -7.50 -15.08 -17.01
C VAL A 379 -8.71 -15.90 -16.56
N HIS A 380 -9.63 -16.17 -17.48
CA HIS A 380 -10.79 -17.00 -17.19
C HIS A 380 -10.42 -18.48 -17.06
N ALA A 381 -10.92 -19.11 -15.99
CA ALA A 381 -10.77 -20.54 -15.77
C ALA A 381 -11.46 -21.38 -16.87
N GLU A 382 -12.51 -20.86 -17.51
CA GLU A 382 -13.29 -21.54 -18.54
C GLU A 382 -12.53 -21.81 -19.84
N VAL A 383 -11.44 -21.08 -20.06
CA VAL A 383 -10.62 -21.14 -21.30
C VAL A 383 -9.20 -21.63 -21.02
N CYS A 384 -8.95 -22.15 -19.81
CA CYS A 384 -7.65 -22.66 -19.41
C CYS A 384 -7.74 -24.13 -18.99
N SER A 385 -6.87 -24.96 -19.55
CA SER A 385 -6.47 -26.22 -18.91
C SER A 385 -5.46 -25.96 -17.78
N VAL A 386 -5.23 -26.98 -16.93
CA VAL A 386 -4.19 -26.93 -15.88
C VAL A 386 -2.80 -26.64 -16.46
N SER A 387 -2.48 -27.20 -17.63
CA SER A 387 -1.19 -26.99 -18.30
C SER A 387 -1.05 -25.56 -18.80
N GLU A 388 -2.08 -25.04 -19.46
CA GLU A 388 -2.07 -23.66 -19.99
C GLU A 388 -2.00 -22.63 -18.85
N PHE A 389 -2.73 -22.86 -17.75
CA PHE A 389 -2.64 -21.97 -16.59
C PHE A 389 -1.28 -22.07 -15.89
N GLY A 390 -0.69 -23.26 -15.79
CA GLY A 390 0.67 -23.44 -15.26
C GLY A 390 1.71 -22.63 -16.05
N GLU A 391 1.65 -22.68 -17.38
CA GLU A 391 2.53 -21.86 -18.25
C GLU A 391 2.34 -20.35 -18.03
N ILE A 392 1.08 -19.91 -17.94
CA ILE A 392 0.73 -18.51 -17.64
C ILE A 392 1.28 -18.10 -16.27
N HIS A 393 1.01 -18.91 -15.24
CA HIS A 393 1.40 -18.66 -13.86
C HIS A 393 2.92 -18.50 -13.74
N ASP A 394 3.69 -19.47 -14.26
CA ASP A 394 5.15 -19.46 -14.14
C ASP A 394 5.78 -18.30 -14.90
N TYR A 395 5.25 -17.99 -16.09
CA TYR A 395 5.72 -16.84 -16.86
C TYR A 395 5.47 -15.53 -16.08
N LEU A 396 4.23 -15.28 -15.64
CA LEU A 396 3.86 -14.04 -14.95
C LEU A 396 4.63 -13.86 -13.64
N LYS A 397 4.84 -14.94 -12.88
CA LYS A 397 5.72 -14.93 -11.69
C LYS A 397 7.16 -14.57 -12.06
N GLY A 398 7.68 -15.13 -13.16
CA GLY A 398 9.04 -14.89 -13.63
C GLY A 398 9.31 -13.47 -14.13
N VAL A 399 8.28 -12.75 -14.60
CA VAL A 399 8.37 -11.36 -15.06
C VAL A 399 7.75 -10.35 -14.10
N ASP A 400 7.52 -10.76 -12.86
CA ASP A 400 7.07 -9.90 -11.78
C ASP A 400 5.67 -9.23 -12.01
N VAL A 401 4.73 -9.96 -12.62
CA VAL A 401 3.32 -9.55 -12.82
C VAL A 401 2.38 -10.34 -11.88
N GLY A 402 1.32 -9.69 -11.39
CA GLY A 402 0.28 -10.29 -10.55
C GLY A 402 -0.50 -11.37 -11.31
N VAL A 403 -0.75 -12.52 -10.66
CA VAL A 403 -1.45 -13.66 -11.29
C VAL A 403 -2.87 -13.74 -10.76
N GLY A 404 -3.84 -13.63 -11.65
CA GLY A 404 -5.26 -13.72 -11.32
C GLY A 404 -6.02 -14.80 -12.08
N VAL A 405 -7.12 -15.28 -11.47
CA VAL A 405 -8.10 -16.16 -12.12
C VAL A 405 -9.51 -15.61 -11.96
N ALA A 406 -10.30 -15.63 -13.04
CA ALA A 406 -11.72 -15.28 -13.04
C ALA A 406 -12.61 -16.51 -13.26
N VAL A 407 -13.81 -16.47 -12.71
CA VAL A 407 -14.88 -17.44 -13.00
C VAL A 407 -16.21 -16.74 -13.31
N ASN A 408 -16.88 -17.19 -14.36
CA ASN A 408 -18.22 -16.75 -14.75
C ASN A 408 -19.24 -17.07 -13.66
N PRO A 409 -20.42 -16.39 -13.60
CA PRO A 409 -21.38 -16.55 -12.51
C PRO A 409 -21.80 -18.01 -12.22
N GLN A 410 -21.91 -18.87 -13.24
CA GLN A 410 -22.34 -20.26 -13.08
C GLN A 410 -21.18 -21.27 -12.90
N THR A 411 -19.94 -20.85 -13.13
CA THR A 411 -18.78 -21.76 -13.09
C THR A 411 -18.30 -21.99 -11.66
N PRO A 412 -18.23 -23.24 -11.16
CA PRO A 412 -17.62 -23.54 -9.87
C PRO A 412 -16.09 -23.36 -9.93
N ILE A 413 -15.41 -23.32 -8.79
CA ILE A 413 -13.94 -23.34 -8.77
C ILE A 413 -13.46 -24.65 -9.41
N PRO A 414 -12.64 -24.61 -10.48
CA PRO A 414 -12.11 -25.82 -11.08
C PRO A 414 -11.21 -26.57 -10.09
N PRO A 415 -11.29 -27.92 -10.00
CA PRO A 415 -10.45 -28.69 -9.09
C PRO A 415 -8.94 -28.48 -9.27
N TRP A 416 -8.50 -28.23 -10.51
CA TRP A 416 -7.10 -27.99 -10.85
C TRP A 416 -6.56 -26.69 -10.23
N LEU A 417 -7.42 -25.73 -9.89
CA LEU A 417 -6.95 -24.45 -9.37
C LEU A 417 -6.30 -24.57 -7.99
N LYS A 418 -6.66 -25.61 -7.23
CA LYS A 418 -6.22 -25.83 -5.84
C LYS A 418 -4.71 -25.77 -5.65
N GLU A 419 -3.93 -26.23 -6.64
CA GLU A 419 -2.46 -26.22 -6.57
C GLU A 419 -1.85 -24.81 -6.70
N PHE A 420 -2.58 -23.87 -7.30
CA PHE A 420 -2.14 -22.49 -7.50
C PHE A 420 -2.65 -21.53 -6.43
N VAL A 421 -3.71 -21.89 -5.69
CA VAL A 421 -4.35 -21.00 -4.70
C VAL A 421 -3.37 -20.30 -3.74
N PRO A 422 -2.35 -20.98 -3.17
CA PRO A 422 -1.39 -20.30 -2.27
C PRO A 422 -0.58 -19.18 -2.92
N THR A 423 -0.42 -19.23 -4.25
CA THR A 423 0.38 -18.27 -5.01
C THR A 423 -0.46 -17.35 -5.89
N LEU A 424 -1.79 -17.47 -5.92
CA LEU A 424 -2.64 -16.50 -6.62
C LEU A 424 -2.63 -15.14 -5.91
N ASP A 425 -2.59 -14.07 -6.70
CA ASP A 425 -2.62 -12.70 -6.20
C ASP A 425 -4.04 -12.11 -6.25
N GLN A 426 -4.84 -12.49 -7.25
CA GLN A 426 -6.20 -12.03 -7.44
C GLN A 426 -7.15 -13.18 -7.82
N PHE A 427 -8.41 -13.09 -7.38
CA PHE A 427 -9.48 -13.96 -7.86
C PHE A 427 -10.72 -13.13 -8.16
N ILE A 428 -11.21 -13.15 -9.40
CA ILE A 428 -12.41 -12.41 -9.82
C ILE A 428 -13.63 -13.33 -9.72
N VAL A 429 -14.66 -12.88 -9.02
CA VAL A 429 -16.00 -13.47 -9.08
C VAL A 429 -16.88 -12.58 -9.93
N MET A 430 -17.22 -13.05 -11.13
CA MET A 430 -18.12 -12.33 -12.02
C MET A 430 -19.54 -12.27 -11.43
N SER A 431 -20.08 -11.07 -11.28
CA SER A 431 -21.46 -10.78 -10.88
C SER A 431 -22.37 -10.38 -12.06
N VAL A 432 -21.86 -10.47 -13.30
CA VAL A 432 -22.61 -10.42 -14.56
C VAL A 432 -22.08 -11.49 -15.52
N VAL A 433 -22.85 -11.83 -16.56
CA VAL A 433 -22.30 -12.65 -17.65
C VAL A 433 -21.30 -11.78 -18.43
N PRO A 434 -20.05 -12.21 -18.63
CA PRO A 434 -19.08 -11.38 -19.33
C PRO A 434 -19.51 -11.06 -20.77
N GLY A 435 -19.22 -9.84 -21.24
CA GLY A 435 -19.39 -9.46 -22.65
C GLY A 435 -20.02 -8.10 -22.91
N ARG A 436 -20.88 -7.54 -22.06
CA ARG A 436 -21.41 -6.17 -22.29
C ARG A 436 -21.39 -5.31 -21.03
N SER A 437 -20.92 -4.07 -21.15
CA SER A 437 -21.00 -3.08 -20.07
C SER A 437 -22.45 -2.68 -19.78
N GLY A 438 -22.74 -2.31 -18.53
CA GLY A 438 -24.07 -1.83 -18.10
C GLY A 438 -25.11 -2.92 -17.80
N GLN A 439 -24.70 -4.19 -17.71
CA GLN A 439 -25.58 -5.27 -17.26
C GLN A 439 -25.99 -5.12 -15.79
N LYS A 440 -27.16 -5.67 -15.44
CA LYS A 440 -27.64 -5.70 -14.06
C LYS A 440 -26.88 -6.74 -13.25
N TYR A 441 -26.56 -6.37 -12.01
CA TYR A 441 -25.94 -7.24 -11.02
C TYR A 441 -26.78 -8.51 -10.77
N ILE A 442 -26.12 -9.68 -10.74
CA ILE A 442 -26.74 -10.98 -10.45
C ILE A 442 -26.63 -11.23 -8.94
N TYR A 443 -27.71 -11.04 -8.18
CA TYR A 443 -27.67 -11.14 -6.71
C TYR A 443 -27.31 -12.53 -6.17
N GLU A 444 -27.50 -13.58 -6.96
CA GLU A 444 -27.05 -14.94 -6.63
C GLU A 444 -25.52 -15.03 -6.52
N SER A 445 -24.76 -14.08 -7.08
CA SER A 445 -23.30 -14.04 -6.94
C SER A 445 -22.86 -13.86 -5.50
N HIS A 446 -23.65 -13.24 -4.62
CA HIS A 446 -23.29 -13.06 -3.21
C HIS A 446 -23.01 -14.38 -2.49
N GLN A 447 -23.93 -15.35 -2.63
CA GLN A 447 -23.77 -16.66 -2.02
C GLN A 447 -22.55 -17.39 -2.61
N LYS A 448 -22.34 -17.25 -3.92
CA LYS A 448 -21.19 -17.83 -4.60
C LYS A 448 -19.87 -17.24 -4.10
N THR A 449 -19.76 -15.92 -4.00
CA THR A 449 -18.55 -15.23 -3.52
C THR A 449 -18.16 -15.74 -2.14
N ARG A 450 -19.11 -15.86 -1.20
CA ARG A 450 -18.85 -16.40 0.13
C ARG A 450 -18.32 -17.84 0.09
N THR A 451 -18.95 -18.71 -0.70
CA THR A 451 -18.50 -20.10 -0.87
C THR A 451 -17.10 -20.19 -1.50
N ILE A 452 -16.81 -19.34 -2.48
CA ILE A 452 -15.49 -19.27 -3.14
C ILE A 452 -14.43 -18.83 -2.14
N ILE A 453 -14.66 -17.75 -1.42
CA ILE A 453 -13.70 -17.22 -0.43
C ILE A 453 -13.40 -18.26 0.65
N GLN A 454 -14.42 -18.95 1.15
CA GLN A 454 -14.22 -20.04 2.10
C GLN A 454 -13.29 -21.11 1.51
N SER A 455 -13.57 -21.59 0.29
CA SER A 455 -12.76 -22.61 -0.36
C SER A 455 -11.32 -22.14 -0.63
N LEU A 456 -11.13 -20.89 -1.07
CA LEU A 456 -9.81 -20.29 -1.27
C LEU A 456 -9.02 -20.23 0.04
N ASN A 457 -9.65 -19.79 1.13
CA ASN A 457 -9.01 -19.72 2.45
C ASN A 457 -8.59 -21.09 2.97
N GLU A 458 -9.42 -22.13 2.78
CA GLU A 458 -9.09 -23.51 3.13
C GLU A 458 -7.85 -24.05 2.39
N HIS A 459 -7.52 -23.48 1.24
CA HIS A 459 -6.35 -23.83 0.42
C HIS A 459 -5.22 -22.79 0.50
N GLY A 460 -5.21 -21.93 1.53
CA GLY A 460 -4.09 -21.03 1.82
C GLY A 460 -4.00 -19.79 0.93
N PHE A 461 -5.12 -19.33 0.36
CA PHE A 461 -5.16 -18.11 -0.44
C PHE A 461 -4.67 -16.87 0.34
N GLY A 462 -3.66 -16.19 -0.20
CA GLY A 462 -3.13 -14.93 0.34
C GLY A 462 -3.36 -13.72 -0.56
N GLY A 463 -4.16 -13.86 -1.62
CA GLY A 463 -4.51 -12.80 -2.56
C GLY A 463 -5.76 -12.03 -2.15
N VAL A 464 -6.34 -11.30 -3.10
CA VAL A 464 -7.61 -10.58 -2.92
C VAL A 464 -8.70 -11.12 -3.82
N VAL A 465 -9.93 -11.13 -3.32
CA VAL A 465 -11.11 -11.38 -4.16
C VAL A 465 -11.65 -10.06 -4.68
N GLU A 466 -11.84 -10.01 -5.99
CA GLU A 466 -12.37 -8.88 -6.72
C GLU A 466 -13.83 -9.15 -7.12
N ALA A 467 -14.68 -8.16 -6.90
CA ALA A 467 -16.05 -8.13 -7.39
C ALA A 467 -16.09 -7.31 -8.69
N ASP A 468 -16.39 -7.99 -9.80
CA ASP A 468 -16.53 -7.39 -11.13
C ASP A 468 -17.89 -7.73 -11.76
N GLY A 469 -18.52 -6.71 -12.34
CA GLY A 469 -19.82 -6.80 -12.99
C GLY A 469 -20.93 -6.07 -12.26
N GLY A 470 -21.21 -4.82 -12.64
CA GLY A 470 -22.38 -4.08 -12.14
C GLY A 470 -22.26 -3.61 -10.67
N VAL A 471 -21.05 -3.55 -10.11
CA VAL A 471 -20.80 -2.99 -8.78
C VAL A 471 -21.04 -1.49 -8.78
N ASN A 472 -21.82 -1.02 -7.81
CA ASN A 472 -22.25 0.36 -7.66
C ASN A 472 -22.59 0.68 -6.19
N ILE A 473 -23.02 1.92 -5.92
CA ILE A 473 -23.28 2.41 -4.56
C ILE A 473 -24.34 1.59 -3.80
N LEU A 474 -25.26 0.93 -4.51
CA LEU A 474 -26.36 0.17 -3.92
C LEU A 474 -25.93 -1.22 -3.43
N ASN A 475 -24.91 -1.86 -4.04
CA ASN A 475 -24.53 -3.25 -3.77
C ASN A 475 -23.08 -3.42 -3.28
N VAL A 476 -22.25 -2.37 -3.31
CA VAL A 476 -20.83 -2.49 -2.93
C VAL A 476 -20.62 -2.87 -1.46
N ALA A 477 -21.52 -2.44 -0.57
CA ALA A 477 -21.49 -2.85 0.84
C ALA A 477 -21.72 -4.36 1.00
N ASP A 478 -22.66 -4.93 0.25
CA ASP A 478 -22.95 -6.36 0.31
C ASP A 478 -21.79 -7.18 -0.29
N CYS A 479 -21.19 -6.69 -1.38
CA CYS A 479 -19.98 -7.30 -1.95
C CYS A 479 -18.81 -7.30 -0.94
N PHE A 480 -18.67 -6.22 -0.16
CA PHE A 480 -17.66 -6.13 0.89
C PHE A 480 -17.92 -7.12 2.03
N ASP A 481 -19.17 -7.21 2.47
CA ASP A 481 -19.61 -8.14 3.51
C ASP A 481 -19.40 -9.61 3.12
N ASP A 482 -19.53 -9.93 1.82
CA ASP A 482 -19.21 -11.27 1.29
C ASP A 482 -17.73 -11.62 1.38
N GLY A 483 -16.86 -10.61 1.52
CA GLY A 483 -15.42 -10.77 1.66
C GLY A 483 -14.59 -10.25 0.48
N ALA A 484 -15.21 -9.63 -0.53
CA ALA A 484 -14.47 -8.96 -1.61
C ALA A 484 -13.64 -7.79 -1.06
N ARG A 485 -12.49 -7.52 -1.68
CA ARG A 485 -11.54 -6.46 -1.28
C ARG A 485 -11.13 -5.55 -2.44
N VAL A 486 -11.48 -5.90 -3.67
CA VAL A 486 -11.35 -5.02 -4.84
C VAL A 486 -12.72 -4.89 -5.49
N PHE A 487 -13.10 -3.67 -5.88
CA PHE A 487 -14.42 -3.37 -6.40
C PHE A 487 -14.31 -2.67 -7.75
N VAL A 488 -14.72 -3.36 -8.81
CA VAL A 488 -14.64 -2.86 -10.18
C VAL A 488 -15.89 -2.06 -10.53
N GLY A 489 -15.72 -0.76 -10.79
CA GLY A 489 -16.82 0.14 -11.15
C GLY A 489 -16.77 0.54 -12.63
N GLY A 490 -17.75 0.11 -13.40
CA GLY A 490 -17.96 0.59 -14.78
C GLY A 490 -18.65 1.96 -14.79
N SER A 491 -19.87 2.03 -15.33
CA SER A 491 -20.65 3.28 -15.44
C SER A 491 -21.01 3.93 -14.10
N SER A 492 -20.82 3.23 -12.97
CA SER A 492 -20.97 3.77 -11.62
C SER A 492 -19.87 4.76 -11.25
N MET A 493 -18.71 4.71 -11.93
CA MET A 493 -17.57 5.61 -11.72
C MET A 493 -17.18 6.30 -13.04
N VAL A 494 -16.99 5.51 -14.09
CA VAL A 494 -16.60 6.00 -15.42
C VAL A 494 -17.82 6.61 -16.12
N GLY A 495 -17.60 7.73 -16.80
CA GLY A 495 -18.68 8.49 -17.44
C GLY A 495 -19.47 9.41 -16.50
N GLN A 496 -19.26 9.32 -15.17
CA GLN A 496 -19.84 10.28 -14.22
C GLN A 496 -19.24 11.69 -14.44
N PRO A 497 -20.02 12.77 -14.25
CA PRO A 497 -19.51 14.14 -14.38
C PRO A 497 -18.32 14.40 -13.45
N ASP A 498 -18.41 13.88 -12.23
CA ASP A 498 -17.33 13.89 -11.24
C ASP A 498 -16.97 12.46 -10.85
N MET A 499 -15.96 11.89 -11.53
CA MET A 499 -15.46 10.54 -11.26
C MET A 499 -14.86 10.43 -9.86
N LYS A 500 -14.23 11.50 -9.36
CA LYS A 500 -13.62 11.51 -8.04
C LYS A 500 -14.69 11.38 -6.96
N GLN A 501 -15.75 12.18 -7.06
CA GLN A 501 -16.89 12.06 -6.15
C GLN A 501 -17.53 10.66 -6.20
N ALA A 502 -17.68 10.09 -7.40
CA ALA A 502 -18.23 8.74 -7.54
C ALA A 502 -17.37 7.66 -6.87
N ILE A 503 -16.03 7.76 -6.97
CA ILE A 503 -15.10 6.88 -6.25
C ILE A 503 -15.19 7.11 -4.74
N ASP A 504 -15.24 8.36 -4.30
CA ASP A 504 -15.33 8.72 -2.89
C ASP A 504 -16.64 8.24 -2.25
N ASP A 505 -17.77 8.29 -2.97
CA ASP A 505 -19.05 7.74 -2.52
C ASP A 505 -18.98 6.22 -2.31
N ILE A 506 -18.38 5.50 -3.27
CA ILE A 506 -18.16 4.05 -3.18
C ILE A 506 -17.27 3.71 -1.98
N ARG A 507 -16.14 4.42 -1.83
CA ARG A 507 -15.24 4.27 -0.67
C ARG A 507 -15.96 4.57 0.64
N GLY A 508 -16.83 5.58 0.68
CA GLY A 508 -17.67 5.92 1.82
C GLY A 508 -18.61 4.78 2.21
N ARG A 509 -19.24 4.14 1.23
CA ARG A 509 -20.14 3.00 1.46
C ARG A 509 -19.41 1.76 1.98
N ILE A 510 -18.23 1.47 1.42
CA ILE A 510 -17.33 0.42 1.92
C ILE A 510 -16.88 0.72 3.35
N SER A 511 -16.50 1.97 3.62
CA SER A 511 -16.06 2.42 4.94
C SER A 511 -17.13 2.22 6.00
N TYR A 512 -18.39 2.55 5.70
CA TYR A 512 -19.53 2.28 6.58
C TYR A 512 -19.71 0.78 6.86
N ALA A 513 -19.65 -0.06 5.82
CA ALA A 513 -19.76 -1.52 5.98
C ALA A 513 -18.63 -2.09 6.85
N ARG A 514 -17.39 -1.64 6.61
CA ARG A 514 -16.21 -1.99 7.41
C ARG A 514 -16.35 -1.57 8.87
N GLN A 515 -16.82 -0.36 9.14
CA GLN A 515 -17.05 0.12 10.52
C GLN A 515 -18.10 -0.74 11.24
N ARG A 516 -19.21 -1.06 10.58
CA ARG A 516 -20.23 -1.95 11.13
C ARG A 516 -19.67 -3.34 11.43
N MET A 517 -18.90 -3.92 10.50
CA MET A 517 -18.21 -5.20 10.70
C MET A 517 -17.30 -5.17 11.94
N LEU A 518 -16.51 -4.11 12.12
CA LEU A 518 -15.61 -3.96 13.27
C LEU A 518 -16.35 -3.76 14.60
N LEU A 519 -17.48 -3.06 14.60
CA LEU A 519 -18.34 -2.92 15.77
C LEU A 519 -18.93 -4.28 16.19
N HIS A 520 -19.45 -5.06 15.23
CA HIS A 520 -19.89 -6.43 15.51
C HIS A 520 -18.75 -7.30 16.04
N ARG A 521 -17.54 -7.14 15.49
CA ARG A 521 -16.35 -7.84 15.97
C ARG A 521 -16.03 -7.49 17.42
N ALA A 522 -16.00 -6.20 17.75
CA ALA A 522 -15.80 -5.73 19.13
C ALA A 522 -16.87 -6.30 20.08
N HIS A 523 -18.14 -6.25 19.67
CA HIS A 523 -19.24 -6.82 20.46
C HIS A 523 -19.09 -8.33 20.67
N SER A 524 -18.68 -9.09 19.64
CA SER A 524 -18.47 -10.54 19.74
C SER A 524 -17.35 -10.91 20.72
N LEU A 525 -16.39 -10.02 20.93
CA LEU A 525 -15.21 -10.26 21.78
C LEU A 525 -15.42 -9.81 23.23
N GLY A 526 -16.20 -8.75 23.46
CA GLY A 526 -16.34 -8.15 24.80
C GLY A 526 -17.65 -7.40 25.06
N GLY A 527 -18.69 -7.66 24.27
CA GLY A 527 -20.01 -7.02 24.41
C GLY A 527 -19.99 -5.51 24.22
N SER A 528 -21.03 -4.83 24.72
CA SER A 528 -21.19 -3.38 24.59
C SER A 528 -20.07 -2.58 25.27
N LYS A 529 -19.42 -3.14 26.31
CA LYS A 529 -18.25 -2.51 26.95
C LYS A 529 -17.11 -2.34 25.95
N LEU A 530 -16.72 -3.41 25.25
CA LEU A 530 -15.61 -3.34 24.30
C LEU A 530 -15.95 -2.49 23.06
N VAL A 531 -17.23 -2.46 22.66
CA VAL A 531 -17.71 -1.53 21.64
C VAL A 531 -17.47 -0.08 22.08
N HIS A 532 -17.89 0.28 23.29
CA HIS A 532 -17.68 1.62 23.85
C HIS A 532 -16.18 1.95 23.93
N ASP A 533 -15.36 1.04 24.44
CA ASP A 533 -13.92 1.24 24.58
C ASP A 533 -13.23 1.43 23.22
N TRP A 534 -13.64 0.70 22.18
CA TRP A 534 -13.10 0.85 20.82
C TRP A 534 -13.52 2.17 20.17
N ILE A 535 -14.78 2.59 20.34
CA ILE A 535 -15.25 3.91 19.87
C ILE A 535 -14.46 5.03 20.54
N ALA A 536 -14.18 4.90 21.85
CA ALA A 536 -13.44 5.89 22.63
C ALA A 536 -11.97 6.07 22.19
N LEU A 537 -11.40 5.15 21.40
CA LEU A 537 -10.06 5.33 20.82
C LEU A 537 -10.03 6.39 19.70
N HIS A 538 -11.17 6.68 19.09
CA HIS A 538 -11.29 7.66 18.03
C HIS A 538 -11.37 9.06 18.65
N VAL A 539 -10.67 10.03 18.05
CA VAL A 539 -10.75 11.43 18.51
C VAL A 539 -12.21 11.90 18.46
N VAL A 540 -12.66 12.55 19.54
CA VAL A 540 -14.03 13.06 19.67
C VAL A 540 -14.36 13.98 18.49
N GLY A 541 -15.50 13.75 17.86
CA GLY A 541 -15.94 14.46 16.65
C GLY A 541 -16.67 13.52 15.69
N GLU A 542 -16.75 13.92 14.42
CA GLU A 542 -17.57 13.29 13.37
C GLU A 542 -17.35 11.77 13.26
N GLN A 543 -16.12 11.29 13.42
CA GLN A 543 -15.82 9.86 13.36
C GLN A 543 -16.45 9.08 14.53
N SER A 544 -16.29 9.57 15.76
CA SER A 544 -16.86 8.94 16.96
C SER A 544 -18.39 9.00 16.93
N ASP A 545 -18.97 10.12 16.49
CA ASP A 545 -20.42 10.28 16.35
C ASP A 545 -21.00 9.31 15.32
N THR A 546 -20.32 9.14 14.19
CA THR A 546 -20.69 8.16 13.15
C THR A 546 -20.67 6.74 13.71
N LEU A 547 -19.62 6.35 14.43
CA LEU A 547 -19.52 5.01 15.02
C LEU A 547 -20.61 4.76 16.07
N ASN A 548 -20.89 5.74 16.93
CA ASN A 548 -21.99 5.66 17.91
C ASN A 548 -23.35 5.48 17.22
N LYS A 549 -23.60 6.20 16.12
CA LYS A 549 -24.81 6.04 15.31
C LYS A 549 -24.92 4.62 14.76
N ILE A 550 -23.87 4.11 14.10
CA ILE A 550 -23.85 2.74 13.54
C ILE A 550 -24.08 1.69 14.63
N ALA A 551 -23.44 1.85 15.79
CA ALA A 551 -23.56 0.92 16.90
C ALA A 551 -25.01 0.86 17.44
N ARG A 552 -25.69 1.99 17.57
CA ARG A 552 -27.11 2.05 17.99
C ARG A 552 -28.04 1.47 16.93
N GLU A 553 -27.85 1.82 15.66
CA GLU A 553 -28.61 1.24 14.53
C GLU A 553 -28.47 -0.29 14.47
N SER A 554 -27.33 -0.81 14.91
CA SER A 554 -27.01 -2.24 14.93
C SER A 554 -27.35 -2.93 16.27
N ASN A 555 -27.98 -2.24 17.23
CA ASN A 555 -28.29 -2.73 18.58
C ASN A 555 -27.06 -3.28 19.36
N LEU A 556 -25.90 -2.62 19.21
CA LEU A 556 -24.64 -3.02 19.87
C LEU A 556 -24.32 -2.21 21.14
N LEU A 557 -25.01 -1.08 21.32
CA LEU A 557 -24.92 -0.16 22.47
C LEU A 557 -26.30 0.12 23.07
#